data_AF-A0A3M1VZ58-F1
#
_entry.id   AF-A0A3M1VZ58-F1
#
_cell.length_a   1.000
_cell.length_b   1.000
_cell.length_c   1.000
_cell.angle_alpha   90.00
_cell.angle_beta   90.00
_cell.angle_gamma   90.00
#
_symmetry.space_group_name_H-M   'P 1'
#
loop_
_entity.id
_entity.type
_entity.pdbx_description
1 polymer ?
#
loop_
_entity_poly.entity_id
_entity_poly.type
_entity_poly.pdbx_seq_one_letter_code
_entity_poly.pdbx_strand_id
1 'polypeptide(L)'
;NSAIEIDLTGQVCADSIGTKIYSGFGGQVDFIRGAARSEGGKPIIALPSTARGGEVSRIVPVLRRGAGVVTTRADVHYVVTEHGVAQLFGCTLKERARRLIAVADPRFREDLERAAYERRLLP
;
A
#
# COMPACT_ATOMS: atom_id res chain seq x y z
N ASN A 1 -0.27 -3.75 11.39
CA ASN A 1 -0.27 -2.27 11.30
C ASN A 1 -1.29 -1.82 10.27
N SER A 2 -1.79 -0.57 10.32
CA SER A 2 -2.70 -0.02 9.30
C SER A 2 -2.03 1.11 8.50
N ALA A 3 -2.71 1.60 7.47
CA ALA A 3 -2.18 2.61 6.56
C ALA A 3 -3.29 3.46 5.98
N ILE A 4 -3.09 4.77 5.77
CA ILE A 4 -4.05 5.67 5.12
C ILE A 4 -4.17 5.32 3.63
N GLU A 5 -3.05 5.18 2.94
CA GLU A 5 -3.00 4.83 1.52
C GLU A 5 -1.71 4.07 1.17
N ILE A 6 -1.78 3.23 0.14
CA ILE A 6 -0.66 2.45 -0.39
C ILE A 6 -0.60 2.65 -1.90
N ASP A 7 0.56 3.02 -2.43
CA ASP A 7 0.72 3.21 -3.88
C ASP A 7 1.05 1.91 -4.62
N LEU A 8 0.90 1.91 -5.95
CA LEU A 8 1.16 0.72 -6.80
C LEU A 8 2.61 0.22 -6.77
N THR A 9 3.54 0.97 -6.18
CA THR A 9 4.93 0.51 -5.98
C THR A 9 5.12 -0.14 -4.61
N GLY A 10 4.12 -0.06 -3.73
CA GLY A 10 4.12 -0.58 -2.37
C GLY A 10 4.63 0.41 -1.32
N GLN A 11 4.71 1.72 -1.62
CA GLN A 11 4.96 2.72 -0.58
C GLN A 11 3.72 2.91 0.28
N VAL A 12 3.91 3.12 1.58
CA VAL A 12 2.81 3.17 2.56
C VAL A 12 2.84 4.51 3.27
N CYS A 13 1.73 5.25 3.16
CA CYS A 13 1.45 6.41 3.98
C CYS A 13 0.51 6.00 5.12
N ALA A 14 0.85 6.35 6.36
CA ALA A 14 0.07 5.99 7.54
C ALA A 14 -0.20 7.16 8.51
N ASP A 15 0.46 8.31 8.32
CA ASP A 15 0.41 9.42 9.28
C ASP A 15 -0.14 10.74 8.71
N SER A 16 -0.32 10.84 7.39
CA SER A 16 -0.81 12.06 6.75
C SER A 16 -1.81 11.81 5.63
N ILE A 17 -2.59 12.84 5.31
CA ILE A 17 -3.46 12.89 4.13
C ILE A 17 -2.92 14.02 3.25
N GLY A 18 -2.01 13.66 2.32
CA GLY A 18 -1.20 14.65 1.61
C GLY A 18 -0.36 15.44 2.62
N THR A 19 -0.41 16.77 2.55
CA THR A 19 0.33 17.65 3.46
C THR A 19 -0.31 17.82 4.84
N LYS A 20 -1.53 17.31 5.05
CA LYS A 20 -2.22 17.40 6.35
C LYS A 20 -1.82 16.24 7.24
N ILE A 21 -1.13 16.55 8.34
CA ILE A 21 -0.79 15.56 9.37
C ILE A 21 -2.06 15.08 10.06
N TYR A 22 -2.20 13.76 10.17
CA TYR A 22 -3.34 13.08 10.78
C TYR A 22 -2.95 12.39 12.09
N SER A 23 -1.75 11.78 12.12
CA SER A 23 -1.16 11.13 13.29
C SER A 23 0.37 11.28 13.23
N GLY A 24 1.13 10.31 13.78
CA GLY A 24 2.58 10.23 13.62
C GLY A 24 3.02 8.84 13.14
N PHE A 25 4.30 8.73 12.78
CA PHE A 25 4.91 7.48 12.28
C PHE A 25 4.84 6.30 13.28
N GLY A 26 4.92 6.61 14.59
CA GLY A 26 4.85 5.63 15.68
C GLY A 26 5.91 4.51 15.57
N GLY A 27 5.64 3.35 16.17
CA GLY A 27 6.52 2.17 16.09
C GLY A 27 6.29 1.27 14.87
N GLN A 28 5.48 1.71 13.89
CA GLN A 28 5.07 0.85 12.77
C GLN A 28 6.27 0.24 12.04
N VAL A 29 7.26 1.08 11.71
CA VAL A 29 8.46 0.64 10.98
C VAL A 29 9.28 -0.36 11.80
N ASP A 30 9.37 -0.15 13.11
CA ASP A 30 10.13 -1.01 14.01
C ASP A 30 9.54 -2.41 14.06
N PHE A 31 8.22 -2.53 14.20
CA PHE A 31 7.53 -3.82 14.18
C PHE A 31 7.55 -4.48 12.81
N ILE A 32 7.47 -3.70 11.71
CA ILE A 32 7.58 -4.27 10.35
C ILE A 32 8.96 -4.91 10.16
N ARG A 33 10.04 -4.20 10.53
CA ARG A 33 11.41 -4.71 10.40
C ARG A 33 11.72 -5.82 11.39
N GLY A 34 11.23 -5.71 12.62
CA GLY A 34 11.36 -6.74 13.65
C GLY A 34 10.70 -8.04 13.22
N ALA A 35 9.45 -7.98 12.75
CA ALA A 35 8.74 -9.15 12.23
C ALA A 35 9.40 -9.73 10.97
N ALA A 36 9.97 -8.90 10.08
CA ALA A 36 10.70 -9.39 8.92
C ALA A 36 11.97 -10.19 9.28
N ARG A 37 12.60 -9.86 10.42
CA ARG A 37 13.82 -10.53 10.91
C ARG A 37 13.55 -11.72 11.83
N SER A 38 12.33 -11.83 12.37
CA SER A 38 11.93 -12.96 13.19
C SER A 38 11.79 -14.21 12.33
N GLU A 39 12.26 -15.35 12.86
CA GLU A 39 11.97 -16.64 12.26
C GLU A 39 10.45 -16.85 12.17
N GLY A 40 9.96 -17.17 10.96
CA GLY A 40 8.52 -17.33 10.68
C GLY A 40 7.68 -16.05 10.77
N GLY A 41 8.30 -14.88 10.99
CA GLY A 41 7.58 -13.62 11.19
C GLY A 41 6.88 -13.12 9.93
N LYS A 42 5.72 -12.47 10.12
CA LYS A 42 4.85 -11.98 9.03
C LYS A 42 4.46 -10.52 9.26
N PRO A 43 5.24 -9.56 8.74
CA PRO A 43 4.86 -8.15 8.82
C PRO A 43 3.67 -7.88 7.89
N ILE A 44 2.53 -7.53 8.49
CA ILE A 44 1.26 -7.31 7.78
C ILE A 44 0.81 -5.85 7.92
N ILE A 45 0.48 -5.25 6.79
CA ILE A 45 -0.20 -3.95 6.68
C ILE A 45 -1.63 -4.23 6.20
N ALA A 46 -2.61 -3.93 7.05
CA ALA A 46 -4.01 -4.18 6.77
C ALA A 46 -4.80 -2.86 6.70
N LEU A 47 -5.61 -2.70 5.67
CA LEU A 47 -6.47 -1.55 5.46
C LEU A 47 -7.73 -1.94 4.69
N PRO A 48 -8.89 -1.34 4.98
CA PRO A 48 -10.00 -1.32 4.03
C PRO A 48 -9.52 -0.84 2.66
N SER A 49 -10.02 -1.42 1.58
CA SER A 49 -9.63 -1.05 0.22
C SER A 49 -10.12 0.36 -0.17
N THR A 50 -11.14 0.88 0.55
CA THR A 50 -11.75 2.19 0.32
C THR A 50 -11.89 3.04 1.58
N ALA A 51 -12.22 4.31 1.39
CA ALA A 51 -12.59 5.29 2.41
C ALA A 51 -13.84 6.09 1.97
N ARG A 52 -14.39 6.92 2.87
CA ARG A 52 -15.58 7.78 2.62
C ARG A 52 -16.75 7.00 2.01
N GLY A 53 -17.18 5.92 2.67
CA GLY A 53 -18.31 5.12 2.20
C GLY A 53 -18.07 4.39 0.87
N GLY A 54 -16.82 4.23 0.44
CA GLY A 54 -16.48 3.57 -0.82
C GLY A 54 -16.18 4.52 -1.98
N GLU A 55 -16.24 5.83 -1.76
CA GLU A 55 -16.00 6.84 -2.81
C GLU A 55 -14.52 7.02 -3.18
N VAL A 56 -13.61 6.63 -2.27
CA VAL A 56 -12.17 6.87 -2.45
C VAL A 56 -11.40 5.57 -2.26
N SER A 57 -10.59 5.17 -3.24
CA SER A 57 -9.66 4.04 -3.09
C SER A 57 -8.50 4.39 -2.14
N ARG A 58 -8.09 3.41 -1.33
CA ARG A 58 -6.88 3.48 -0.49
C ARG A 58 -5.69 2.76 -1.10
N ILE A 59 -5.91 1.94 -2.13
CA ILE A 59 -4.86 1.55 -3.07
C ILE A 59 -4.86 2.59 -4.18
N VAL A 60 -3.78 3.36 -4.30
CA VAL A 60 -3.71 4.55 -5.17
C VAL A 60 -2.64 4.37 -6.24
N PRO A 61 -2.73 5.04 -7.39
CA PRO A 61 -1.64 5.04 -8.37
C PRO A 61 -0.35 5.57 -7.74
N VAL A 62 -0.40 6.78 -7.19
CA VAL A 62 0.70 7.47 -6.52
C VAL A 62 0.14 8.01 -5.21
N LEU A 63 0.97 8.01 -4.16
CA LEU A 63 0.61 8.69 -2.91
C LEU A 63 0.27 10.16 -3.18
N ARG A 64 -0.64 10.72 -2.38
CA ARG A 64 -1.01 12.13 -2.47
C ARG A 64 0.24 12.99 -2.39
N ARG A 65 0.26 14.09 -3.16
CA ARG A 65 1.38 15.03 -3.13
C ARG A 65 1.62 15.52 -1.70
N GLY A 66 2.86 15.33 -1.22
CA GLY A 66 3.27 15.70 0.14
C GLY A 66 2.93 14.67 1.22
N ALA A 67 2.37 13.51 0.88
CA ALA A 67 2.13 12.43 1.83
C ALA A 67 3.43 11.89 2.44
N GLY A 68 3.40 11.60 3.75
CA GLY A 68 4.52 11.02 4.47
C GLY A 68 4.65 9.53 4.19
N VAL A 69 5.77 9.10 3.62
CA VAL A 69 6.08 7.66 3.49
C VAL A 69 6.56 7.15 4.84
N VAL A 70 5.67 6.48 5.57
CA VAL A 70 6.00 5.88 6.87
C VAL A 70 6.73 4.56 6.67
N THR A 71 6.21 3.67 5.81
CA THR A 71 6.88 2.40 5.49
C THR A 71 7.32 2.42 4.03
N THR A 72 8.63 2.29 3.82
CA THR A 72 9.21 2.33 2.49
C THR A 72 8.82 1.07 1.71
N ARG A 73 8.83 1.17 0.38
CA ARG A 73 8.52 0.04 -0.49
C ARG A 73 9.39 -1.20 -0.20
N ALA A 74 10.63 -1.03 0.26
CA ALA A 74 11.55 -2.13 0.54
C ALA A 74 11.15 -2.93 1.79
N ASP A 75 10.48 -2.28 2.75
CA ASP A 75 10.11 -2.88 4.04
C ASP A 75 8.77 -3.65 3.98
N VAL A 76 7.98 -3.50 2.90
CA VAL A 76 6.62 -4.09 2.82
C VAL A 76 6.65 -5.55 2.36
N HIS A 77 6.06 -6.43 3.17
CA HIS A 77 5.88 -7.85 2.82
C HIS A 77 4.45 -8.19 2.43
N TYR A 78 3.46 -7.91 3.28
CA TYR A 78 2.07 -8.28 3.04
C TYR A 78 1.15 -7.06 3.18
N VAL A 79 0.30 -6.87 2.18
CA VAL A 79 -0.81 -5.92 2.20
C VAL A 79 -2.12 -6.70 2.18
N VAL A 80 -3.04 -6.38 3.08
CA VAL A 80 -4.31 -7.09 3.24
C VAL A 80 -5.47 -6.10 3.16
N THR A 81 -6.46 -6.44 2.35
CA THR A 81 -7.77 -5.75 2.29
C THR A 81 -8.89 -6.79 2.43
N GLU A 82 -10.13 -6.34 2.45
CA GLU A 82 -11.33 -7.19 2.35
C GLU A 82 -11.40 -8.01 1.05
N HIS A 83 -10.57 -7.71 0.05
CA HIS A 83 -10.51 -8.43 -1.23
C HIS A 83 -9.37 -9.45 -1.33
N GLY A 84 -8.52 -9.57 -0.32
CA GLY A 84 -7.49 -10.61 -0.26
C GLY A 84 -6.12 -10.10 0.22
N VAL A 85 -5.08 -10.85 -0.16
CA VAL A 85 -3.70 -10.64 0.31
C VAL A 85 -2.75 -10.44 -0.87
N ALA A 86 -2.01 -9.33 -0.83
CA ALA A 86 -0.93 -9.04 -1.76
C ALA A 86 0.43 -9.22 -1.07
N GLN A 87 1.18 -10.25 -1.48
CA GLN A 87 2.55 -10.47 -1.04
C GLN A 87 3.50 -9.69 -1.96
N LEU A 88 4.33 -8.80 -1.41
CA LEU A 88 5.14 -7.82 -2.16
C LEU A 88 6.66 -7.97 -1.94
N PHE A 89 7.08 -8.80 -0.99
CA PHE A 89 8.49 -9.04 -0.72
C PHE A 89 9.13 -9.81 -1.88
N GLY A 90 10.30 -9.34 -2.35
CA GLY A 90 11.01 -9.92 -3.50
C GLY A 90 10.37 -9.68 -4.86
N CYS A 91 9.28 -8.90 -4.93
CA CYS A 91 8.55 -8.66 -6.18
C CYS A 91 9.13 -7.49 -6.97
N THR A 92 9.11 -7.61 -8.29
CA THR A 92 9.29 -6.50 -9.23
C THR A 92 8.15 -5.47 -9.11
N LEU A 93 8.37 -4.24 -9.59
CA LEU A 93 7.32 -3.22 -9.59
C LEU A 93 6.07 -3.65 -10.39
N LYS A 94 6.27 -4.41 -11.48
CA LYS A 94 5.19 -4.99 -12.29
C LYS A 94 4.33 -5.96 -11.49
N GLU A 95 4.97 -6.87 -10.75
CA GLU A 95 4.27 -7.83 -9.90
C GLU A 95 3.56 -7.14 -8.73
N ARG A 96 4.20 -6.13 -8.13
CA ARG A 96 3.60 -5.33 -7.06
C ARG A 96 2.33 -4.62 -7.52
N ALA A 97 2.39 -3.93 -8.66
CA ALA A 97 1.24 -3.25 -9.22
C ALA A 97 0.07 -4.21 -9.44
N ARG A 98 0.31 -5.36 -10.09
CA ARG A 98 -0.73 -6.38 -10.31
C ARG A 98 -1.33 -6.91 -9.02
N ARG A 99 -0.49 -7.24 -8.03
CA ARG A 99 -0.95 -7.81 -6.76
C ARG A 99 -1.74 -6.79 -5.94
N LEU A 100 -1.31 -5.53 -5.94
CA LEU A 100 -2.03 -4.45 -5.26
C LEU A 100 -3.37 -4.12 -5.93
N ILE A 101 -3.42 -4.11 -7.27
CA ILE A 101 -4.67 -3.95 -8.03
C ILE A 101 -5.63 -5.11 -7.73
N ALA A 102 -5.13 -6.34 -7.66
CA ALA A 102 -5.95 -7.52 -7.37
C ALA A 102 -6.63 -7.48 -5.99
N VAL A 103 -6.06 -6.75 -5.01
CA VAL A 103 -6.65 -6.54 -3.67
C VAL A 103 -7.30 -5.17 -3.52
N ALA A 104 -7.37 -4.35 -4.55
CA ALA A 104 -8.15 -3.11 -4.55
C ALA A 104 -9.65 -3.41 -4.72
N ASP A 105 -10.50 -2.44 -4.34
CA ASP A 105 -11.94 -2.51 -4.61
C ASP A 105 -12.19 -2.63 -6.13
N PRO A 106 -13.04 -3.56 -6.58
CA PRO A 106 -13.32 -3.80 -7.99
C PRO A 106 -13.63 -2.53 -8.80
N ARG A 107 -14.29 -1.54 -8.19
CA ARG A 107 -14.67 -0.28 -8.87
C ARG A 107 -13.50 0.56 -9.31
N PHE A 108 -12.32 0.42 -8.69
CA PHE A 108 -11.14 1.23 -9.00
C PHE A 108 -10.05 0.46 -9.75
N ARG A 109 -10.22 -0.84 -10.01
CA ARG A 109 -9.16 -1.68 -10.62
C ARG A 109 -8.79 -1.22 -12.02
N GLU A 110 -9.78 -0.90 -12.85
CA GLU A 110 -9.56 -0.42 -14.21
C GLU A 110 -8.76 0.90 -14.22
N ASP A 111 -9.12 1.84 -13.36
CA ASP A 111 -8.41 3.12 -13.24
C ASP A 111 -6.97 2.93 -12.73
N LEU A 112 -6.77 2.01 -11.79
CA LEU A 112 -5.43 1.67 -11.30
C LEU A 112 -4.59 0.98 -12.38
N GLU A 113 -5.16 0.09 -13.18
CA GLU A 113 -4.49 -0.55 -14.32
C GLU A 113 -4.08 0.50 -15.36
N ARG A 114 -5.00 1.38 -15.75
CA ARG A 114 -4.73 2.48 -16.68
C ARG A 114 -3.57 3.34 -16.19
N ALA A 115 -3.61 3.77 -14.93
CA ALA A 115 -2.53 4.55 -14.34
C ALA A 115 -1.21 3.76 -14.24
N ALA A 116 -1.27 2.44 -14.08
CA ALA A 116 -0.08 1.58 -14.08
C ALA A 116 0.56 1.48 -15.47
N TYR A 117 -0.23 1.44 -16.55
CA TYR A 117 0.27 1.50 -17.93
C TYR A 117 0.89 2.88 -18.24
N GLU A 118 0.21 3.97 -17.90
CA GLU A 118 0.71 5.34 -18.09
C GLU A 118 2.05 5.56 -17.38
N ARG A 119 2.22 4.93 -16.21
CA ARG A 119 3.46 4.99 -15.42
C ARG A 119 4.49 3.93 -15.81
N ARG A 120 4.23 3.12 -16.84
CA ARG A 120 5.12 2.04 -17.31
C ARG A 120 5.46 1.01 -16.22
N LEU A 121 4.54 0.79 -15.28
CA LEU A 121 4.63 -0.30 -14.31
C LEU A 121 4.11 -1.61 -14.92
N LEU A 122 3.12 -1.51 -15.80
CA LEU A 122 2.59 -2.60 -16.61
C LEU A 122 2.97 -2.37 -18.10
N PRO A 123 3.14 -3.46 -18.87
CA PRO A 123 3.66 -3.42 -20.24
C PRO A 123 2.59 -3.08 -21.28
#